data_AF-X0VEL9-F1
#
_entry.id   AF-X0VEL9-F1
#
_cell.length_a   1.000
_cell.length_b   1.000
_cell.length_c   1.000
_cell.angle_alpha   90.00
_cell.angle_beta   90.00
_cell.angle_gamma   90.00
#
_symmetry.space_group_name_H-M   'P 1'
#
loop_
_entity.id
_entity.type
_entity.pdbx_description
1 polymer ?
#
loop_
_entity_poly.entity_id
_entity_poly.type
_entity_poly.pdbx_seq_one_letter_code
_entity_poly.pdbx_strand_id
1 'polypeptide(L)'
;GERSTTDNPLLGGFPQMGIMTPSIMHFIESRSAEGDDHQVEAIGFALAGLPAVVIGHTDSVAWTSTTAQLKVNDFYLDKLILENIDSLRYNDEGTPAAMSHRTDLINGGGSATPLLVWRTHERAGNGGSRTVEAFQGDAAGTAESATATSLTDTGEFSGDFSGGYVAIVGGTGAGQMRPVLSSTSDTLTLDAPDAWTTTPDGTSAYVAVMSGDDIVVISRERVFWLEESTATAGWSLFQRAESVLDIRQGTRMIPTTHNFYGADNQAFNTI
;
A
#
# COMPACT_ATOMS: atom_id res chain seq x y z
N GLY A 1 -16.83 38.08 -3.03
CA GLY A 1 -18.14 38.71 -3.31
C GLY A 1 -18.29 39.28 -4.71
N GLU A 2 -17.31 40.02 -5.23
CA GLU A 2 -17.44 40.96 -6.38
C GLU A 2 -18.04 40.42 -7.68
N ARG A 3 -18.13 39.09 -7.85
CA ARG A 3 -18.77 38.45 -9.02
C ARG A 3 -20.20 37.95 -8.76
N SER A 4 -20.77 38.26 -7.60
CA SER A 4 -22.11 37.85 -7.16
C SER A 4 -23.00 39.07 -6.97
N THR A 5 -24.31 38.94 -7.27
CA THR A 5 -25.29 40.01 -7.07
C THR A 5 -25.65 40.25 -5.60
N THR A 6 -25.27 39.34 -4.71
CA THR A 6 -25.53 39.42 -3.26
C THR A 6 -24.28 39.80 -2.46
N ASP A 7 -23.18 40.12 -3.15
CA ASP A 7 -21.84 40.32 -2.58
C ASP A 7 -21.27 39.12 -1.80
N ASN A 8 -22.01 38.01 -1.69
CA ASN A 8 -21.53 36.76 -1.11
C ASN A 8 -20.95 35.85 -2.20
N PRO A 9 -19.82 35.16 -1.98
CA PRO A 9 -19.33 34.18 -2.94
C PRO A 9 -20.26 32.95 -2.99
N LEU A 10 -20.15 32.21 -4.09
CA LEU A 10 -20.80 30.91 -4.27
C LEU A 10 -19.71 29.85 -4.43
N LEU A 11 -19.84 28.74 -3.70
CA LEU A 11 -19.00 27.56 -3.86
C LEU A 11 -19.84 26.39 -4.36
N GLY A 12 -19.43 25.80 -5.49
CA GLY A 12 -20.06 24.60 -6.05
C GLY A 12 -19.19 23.37 -5.81
N GLY A 13 -19.67 22.42 -5.01
CA GLY A 13 -19.03 21.12 -4.79
C GLY A 13 -19.75 20.02 -5.56
N PHE A 14 -19.03 19.31 -6.44
CA PHE A 14 -19.59 18.25 -7.31
C PHE A 14 -18.74 16.97 -7.28
N PRO A 15 -18.59 16.30 -6.11
CA PRO A 15 -17.77 15.10 -6.01
C PRO A 15 -18.34 13.95 -6.86
N GLN A 16 -17.48 13.29 -7.65
CA GLN A 16 -17.84 12.16 -8.51
C GLN A 16 -17.34 10.85 -7.88
N MET A 17 -18.10 10.28 -6.94
CA MET A 17 -17.67 9.10 -6.16
C MET A 17 -18.33 7.77 -6.56
N GLY A 18 -19.09 7.75 -7.67
CA GLY A 18 -19.85 6.59 -8.12
C GLY A 18 -21.05 6.27 -7.21
N ILE A 19 -22.04 5.56 -7.75
CA ILE A 19 -23.18 5.06 -6.97
C ILE A 19 -22.85 3.64 -6.52
N MET A 20 -22.93 3.38 -5.22
CA MET A 20 -22.63 2.08 -4.61
C MET A 20 -23.77 1.59 -3.72
N THR A 21 -23.91 0.28 -3.53
CA THR A 21 -24.89 -0.35 -2.62
C THR A 21 -24.18 -1.37 -1.72
N PRO A 22 -24.11 -1.14 -0.39
CA PRO A 22 -24.61 0.04 0.32
C PRO A 22 -23.83 1.31 -0.05
N SER A 23 -24.51 2.46 0.02
CA SER A 23 -23.84 3.75 -0.11
C SER A 23 -22.98 3.99 1.13
N ILE A 24 -21.74 4.42 0.93
CA ILE A 24 -20.88 4.96 2.00
C ILE A 24 -21.07 6.46 2.18
N MET A 25 -21.87 7.09 1.33
CA MET A 25 -22.13 8.51 1.28
C MET A 25 -23.34 8.86 2.13
N HIS A 26 -23.20 9.80 3.05
CA HIS A 26 -24.26 10.28 3.94
C HIS A 26 -24.32 11.80 3.97
N PHE A 27 -25.53 12.35 4.10
CA PHE A 27 -25.71 13.75 4.48
C PHE A 27 -25.93 13.81 5.99
N ILE A 28 -25.13 14.62 6.68
CA ILE A 28 -25.20 14.78 8.14
C ILE A 28 -25.18 16.26 8.50
N GLU A 29 -25.70 16.56 9.68
CA GLU A 29 -25.44 17.79 10.41
C GLU A 29 -24.82 17.39 11.75
N SER A 30 -23.71 18.02 12.11
CA SER A 30 -23.05 17.86 13.39
C SER A 30 -22.98 19.23 14.06
N ARG A 31 -23.75 19.38 15.14
CA ARG A 31 -23.80 20.60 15.95
C ARG A 31 -23.54 20.23 17.41
N SER A 32 -22.50 20.81 18.01
CA SER A 32 -22.22 20.63 19.43
C SER A 32 -23.28 21.35 20.28
N ALA A 33 -23.69 20.76 21.39
CA ALA A 33 -24.65 21.36 22.33
C ALA A 33 -24.00 22.38 23.31
N GLU A 34 -22.72 22.68 23.16
CA GLU A 34 -21.97 23.54 24.10
C GLU A 34 -22.12 25.03 23.76
N GLY A 35 -22.88 25.74 24.59
CA GLY A 35 -22.97 27.21 24.61
C GLY A 35 -23.62 27.85 23.39
N ASP A 36 -23.75 29.18 23.42
CA ASP A 36 -24.27 29.97 22.28
C ASP A 36 -23.25 30.05 21.13
N ASP A 37 -21.99 29.69 21.37
CA ASP A 37 -20.86 29.81 20.44
C ASP A 37 -20.65 28.55 19.56
N HIS A 38 -21.46 27.50 19.73
CA HIS A 38 -21.43 26.21 18.99
C HIS A 38 -20.05 25.80 18.47
N GLN A 39 -19.19 25.26 19.35
CA GLN A 39 -17.80 24.94 18.97
C GLN A 39 -17.67 24.04 17.73
N VAL A 40 -18.66 23.20 17.41
CA VAL A 40 -18.75 22.40 16.17
C VAL A 40 -20.10 22.65 15.51
N GLU A 41 -20.12 22.99 14.22
CA GLU A 41 -21.35 23.30 13.48
C GLU A 41 -21.23 23.05 11.97
N ALA A 42 -20.98 21.81 11.56
CA ALA A 42 -20.85 21.47 10.14
C ALA A 42 -22.05 20.71 9.62
N ILE A 43 -22.49 21.09 8.42
CA ILE A 43 -23.54 20.39 7.67
C ILE A 43 -23.04 20.04 6.27
N GLY A 44 -23.33 18.81 5.83
CA GLY A 44 -23.01 18.39 4.48
C GLY A 44 -22.75 16.90 4.35
N PHE A 45 -21.85 16.59 3.42
CA PHE A 45 -21.48 15.24 3.03
C PHE A 45 -20.41 14.65 3.95
N ALA A 46 -20.66 13.43 4.41
CA ALA A 46 -19.74 12.61 5.19
C ALA A 46 -19.61 11.20 4.60
N LEU A 47 -18.50 10.54 4.91
CA LEU A 47 -18.22 9.16 4.55
C LEU A 47 -18.45 8.24 5.76
N ALA A 48 -19.06 7.07 5.52
CA ALA A 48 -19.23 6.05 6.53
C ALA A 48 -17.89 5.72 7.22
N GLY A 49 -17.85 5.80 8.54
CA GLY A 49 -16.64 5.58 9.34
C GLY A 49 -15.81 6.83 9.65
N LEU A 50 -16.08 7.97 8.99
CA LEU A 50 -15.44 9.25 9.30
C LEU A 50 -16.45 10.19 10.00
N PRO A 51 -16.22 10.59 11.26
CA PRO A 51 -17.15 11.44 12.00
C PRO A 51 -16.97 12.94 11.68
N ALA A 52 -16.87 13.29 10.39
CA ALA A 52 -16.64 14.66 9.94
C ALA A 52 -17.35 14.94 8.60
N VAL A 53 -17.84 16.16 8.44
CA VAL A 53 -18.30 16.68 7.15
C VAL A 53 -17.07 17.00 6.29
N VAL A 54 -16.91 16.28 5.19
CA VAL A 54 -15.74 16.42 4.30
C VAL A 54 -15.99 17.34 3.11
N ILE A 55 -17.25 17.56 2.76
CA ILE A 55 -17.71 18.58 1.82
C ILE A 55 -18.97 19.18 2.40
N GLY A 56 -19.01 20.48 2.63
CA GLY A 56 -20.12 21.10 3.32
C GLY A 56 -19.85 22.54 3.69
N HIS A 57 -20.49 22.99 4.76
CA HIS A 57 -20.33 24.33 5.27
C HIS A 57 -20.63 24.42 6.77
N THR A 58 -20.12 25.48 7.40
CA THR A 58 -20.63 26.02 8.66
C THR A 58 -21.61 27.16 8.36
N ASP A 59 -22.00 27.94 9.37
CA ASP A 59 -22.84 29.12 9.16
C ASP A 59 -22.08 30.24 8.41
N SER A 60 -20.74 30.17 8.34
CA SER A 60 -19.88 31.27 7.87
C SER A 60 -18.92 30.92 6.72
N VAL A 61 -18.57 29.64 6.53
CA VAL A 61 -17.66 29.20 5.45
C VAL A 61 -18.13 27.90 4.82
N ALA A 62 -17.99 27.79 3.50
CA ALA A 62 -18.21 26.56 2.75
C ALA A 62 -16.89 25.98 2.23
N TRP A 63 -16.80 24.65 2.13
CA TRP A 63 -15.67 23.93 1.54
C TRP A 63 -16.10 22.77 0.65
N THR A 64 -15.25 22.47 -0.32
CA THR A 64 -15.35 21.26 -1.13
C THR A 64 -13.95 20.74 -1.48
N SER A 65 -13.90 19.51 -1.99
CA SER A 65 -12.65 18.87 -2.39
C SER A 65 -12.79 18.12 -3.71
N THR A 66 -11.66 17.95 -4.38
CA THR A 66 -11.54 17.13 -5.60
C THR A 66 -10.23 16.36 -5.53
N THR A 67 -10.19 15.15 -6.09
CA THR A 67 -8.95 14.38 -6.16
C THR A 67 -7.88 15.15 -6.92
N ALA A 68 -6.71 15.30 -6.31
CA ALA A 68 -5.53 15.88 -6.93
C ALA A 68 -4.75 14.76 -7.65
N GLN A 69 -4.09 15.11 -8.76
CA GLN A 69 -3.22 14.19 -9.50
C GLN A 69 -1.85 14.08 -8.82
N LEU A 70 -1.84 13.70 -7.54
CA LEU A 70 -0.62 13.48 -6.78
C LEU A 70 -0.15 12.03 -6.95
N LYS A 71 1.17 11.85 -6.94
CA LYS A 71 1.81 10.55 -6.96
C LYS A 71 1.59 9.86 -5.61
N VAL A 72 0.84 8.76 -5.60
CA VAL A 72 0.44 8.05 -4.36
C VAL A 72 0.98 6.62 -4.27
N ASN A 73 1.60 6.13 -5.34
CA ASN A 73 2.24 4.83 -5.38
C ASN A 73 3.57 4.95 -6.12
N ASP A 74 4.54 4.18 -5.63
CA ASP A 74 5.81 3.91 -6.26
C ASP A 74 6.03 2.41 -6.37
N PHE A 75 6.63 2.00 -7.47
CA PHE A 75 7.06 0.62 -7.69
C PHE A 75 8.58 0.58 -7.75
N TYR A 76 9.15 -0.42 -7.12
CA TYR A 76 10.58 -0.69 -7.09
C TYR A 76 10.85 -2.07 -7.65
N LEU A 77 11.99 -2.20 -8.32
CA LEU A 77 12.50 -3.45 -8.85
C LEU A 77 13.76 -3.78 -8.07
N ASP A 78 13.62 -4.61 -7.04
CA ASP A 78 14.72 -5.02 -6.19
C ASP A 78 15.30 -6.34 -6.74
N LYS A 79 16.63 -6.47 -6.79
CA LYS A 79 17.29 -7.70 -7.25
C LYS A 79 17.64 -8.58 -6.06
N LEU A 80 17.24 -9.85 -6.08
CA LEU A 80 17.73 -10.81 -5.09
C LEU A 80 19.22 -11.09 -5.28
N ILE A 81 19.89 -11.37 -4.17
CA ILE A 81 21.32 -11.70 -4.13
C ILE A 81 21.52 -12.94 -3.26
N LEU A 82 22.36 -13.87 -3.72
CA LEU A 82 22.70 -15.07 -2.96
C LEU A 82 23.85 -14.80 -1.97
N GLU A 83 23.54 -14.14 -0.86
CA GLU A 83 24.51 -13.97 0.25
C GLU A 83 24.33 -15.03 1.35
N ASN A 84 23.09 -15.51 1.53
CA ASN A 84 22.75 -16.57 2.48
C ASN A 84 21.70 -17.46 1.84
N ILE A 85 21.97 -18.77 1.78
CA ILE A 85 21.07 -19.73 1.15
C ILE A 85 19.72 -19.83 1.89
N ASP A 86 19.67 -19.62 3.21
CA ASP A 86 18.47 -19.76 4.04
C ASP A 86 17.78 -18.42 4.36
N SER A 87 18.10 -17.36 3.62
CA SER A 87 17.43 -16.07 3.72
C SER A 87 17.39 -15.36 2.38
N LEU A 88 16.19 -14.97 1.92
CA LEU A 88 16.07 -14.09 0.76
C LEU A 88 16.61 -12.71 1.12
N ARG A 89 17.62 -12.30 0.37
CA ARG A 89 18.31 -11.02 0.52
C ARG A 89 18.31 -10.29 -0.80
N TYR A 90 18.30 -8.97 -0.75
CA TYR A 90 18.28 -8.11 -1.93
C TYR A 90 19.28 -6.97 -1.76
N ASN A 91 19.63 -6.32 -2.87
CA ASN A 91 20.46 -5.13 -2.86
C ASN A 91 19.63 -3.89 -2.51
N ASP A 92 19.68 -3.45 -1.25
CA ASP A 92 19.06 -2.20 -0.79
C ASP A 92 20.02 -1.02 -1.02
N GLU A 93 19.89 -0.36 -2.17
CA GLU A 93 20.63 0.88 -2.48
C GLU A 93 22.17 0.74 -2.37
N GLY A 94 22.70 -0.43 -2.73
CA GLY A 94 24.13 -0.76 -2.64
C GLY A 94 24.52 -1.53 -1.37
N THR A 95 23.57 -1.80 -0.48
CA THR A 95 23.80 -2.55 0.77
C THR A 95 22.93 -3.82 0.80
N PRO A 96 23.53 -5.02 0.93
CA PRO A 96 22.77 -6.25 1.14
C PRO A 96 21.85 -6.19 2.37
N ALA A 97 20.56 -6.45 2.17
CA ALA A 97 19.55 -6.47 3.22
C ALA A 97 18.68 -7.73 3.16
N ALA A 98 18.23 -8.22 4.32
CA ALA A 98 17.25 -9.30 4.37
C ALA A 98 15.87 -8.78 4.00
N MET A 99 15.12 -9.60 3.26
CA MET A 99 13.68 -9.39 3.14
C MET A 99 13.01 -9.82 4.45
N SER A 100 12.01 -9.08 4.89
CA SER A 100 11.16 -9.51 5.99
C SER A 100 9.91 -10.17 5.46
N HIS A 101 9.34 -11.06 6.26
CA HIS A 101 8.07 -11.70 5.95
C HIS A 101 7.29 -11.98 7.22
N ARG A 102 5.98 -12.14 7.03
CA ARG A 102 5.09 -12.66 8.06
C ARG A 102 3.99 -13.48 7.42
N THR A 103 3.43 -14.41 8.17
CA THR A 103 2.26 -15.18 7.74
C THR A 103 1.02 -14.58 8.35
N ASP A 104 0.16 -14.00 7.52
CA ASP A 104 -1.16 -13.53 7.90
C ASP A 104 -2.16 -14.70 7.74
N LEU A 105 -3.04 -14.92 8.72
CA LEU A 105 -4.06 -15.96 8.64
C LEU A 105 -5.40 -15.36 8.21
N ILE A 106 -5.88 -15.71 7.02
CA ILE A 106 -7.10 -15.17 6.45
C ILE A 106 -8.26 -16.12 6.72
N ASN A 107 -9.26 -15.67 7.48
CA ASN A 107 -10.47 -16.45 7.77
C ASN A 107 -11.67 -15.94 6.96
N GLY A 108 -12.11 -16.74 5.99
CA GLY A 108 -13.29 -16.48 5.15
C GLY A 108 -14.58 -17.14 5.62
N GLY A 109 -14.70 -17.49 6.91
CA GLY A 109 -15.86 -18.23 7.45
C GLY A 109 -15.69 -19.76 7.47
N GLY A 110 -14.44 -20.22 7.45
CA GLY A 110 -14.07 -21.65 7.43
C GLY A 110 -12.69 -21.86 8.06
N SER A 111 -11.86 -22.69 7.44
CA SER A 111 -10.47 -22.86 7.89
C SER A 111 -9.63 -21.62 7.52
N ALA A 112 -8.74 -21.21 8.43
CA ALA A 112 -7.83 -20.11 8.16
C ALA A 112 -6.83 -20.50 7.05
N THR A 113 -6.73 -19.65 6.03
CA THR A 113 -5.77 -19.83 4.93
C THR A 113 -4.53 -18.98 5.23
N PRO A 114 -3.32 -19.56 5.27
CA PRO A 114 -2.10 -18.80 5.47
C PRO A 114 -1.76 -18.00 4.20
N LEU A 115 -1.44 -16.72 4.39
CA LEU A 115 -0.92 -15.81 3.36
C LEU A 115 0.45 -15.32 3.81
N LEU A 116 1.50 -15.73 3.11
CA LEU A 116 2.84 -15.20 3.34
C LEU A 116 2.98 -13.83 2.69
N VAL A 117 3.32 -12.82 3.49
CA VAL A 117 3.48 -11.43 3.04
C VAL A 117 4.93 -11.02 3.17
N TRP A 118 5.58 -10.80 2.02
CA TRP A 118 6.96 -10.34 1.93
C TRP A 118 7.06 -8.82 1.91
N ARG A 119 8.18 -8.31 2.43
CA ARG A 119 8.52 -6.89 2.46
C ARG A 119 10.00 -6.66 2.14
N THR A 120 10.25 -5.57 1.43
CA THR A 120 11.59 -4.98 1.27
C THR A 120 11.64 -3.63 1.97
N HIS A 121 12.85 -3.11 2.14
CA HIS A 121 13.17 -1.80 2.67
C HIS A 121 12.54 -1.50 4.04
N GLU A 122 12.32 -2.50 4.90
CA GLU A 122 11.76 -2.28 6.24
C GLU A 122 12.78 -1.54 7.12
N ARG A 123 12.63 -0.21 7.22
CA ARG A 123 13.46 0.65 8.07
C ARG A 123 12.65 1.16 9.25
N ALA A 124 13.27 1.23 10.43
CA ALA A 124 12.66 1.94 11.55
C ALA A 124 12.61 3.46 11.24
N GLY A 125 11.42 4.00 10.99
CA GLY A 125 11.20 5.44 10.73
C GLY A 125 10.73 5.77 9.31
N ASN A 126 11.10 6.97 8.83
CA ASN A 126 10.49 7.65 7.66
C ASN A 126 10.83 7.06 6.27
N GLY A 127 11.57 5.95 6.22
CA GLY A 127 11.89 5.22 4.97
C GLY A 127 10.88 4.14 4.62
N GLY A 128 9.92 3.85 5.51
CA GLY A 128 8.80 2.96 5.24
C GLY A 128 9.17 1.48 5.15
N SER A 129 8.20 0.69 4.72
CA SER A 129 8.30 -0.73 4.39
C SER A 129 7.57 -0.92 3.07
N ARG A 130 8.18 -1.61 2.10
CA ARG A 130 7.59 -1.85 0.79
C ARG A 130 7.03 -3.27 0.75
N THR A 131 5.72 -3.41 0.53
CA THR A 131 5.13 -4.74 0.38
C THR A 131 5.51 -5.29 -0.98
N VAL A 132 5.89 -6.56 -1.04
CA VAL A 132 6.20 -7.24 -2.30
C VAL A 132 4.89 -7.66 -2.97
N GLU A 133 4.73 -7.26 -4.23
CA GLU A 133 3.59 -7.59 -5.08
C GLU A 133 3.87 -8.86 -5.90
N ALA A 134 5.12 -9.07 -6.32
CA ALA A 134 5.52 -10.24 -7.10
C ALA A 134 7.02 -10.54 -7.00
N PHE A 135 7.36 -11.80 -7.24
CA PHE A 135 8.71 -12.25 -7.62
C PHE A 135 8.67 -12.67 -9.08
N GLN A 136 9.66 -12.25 -9.85
CA GLN A 136 9.75 -12.51 -11.29
C GLN A 136 11.09 -13.17 -11.62
N GLY A 137 11.03 -14.18 -12.50
CA GLY A 137 12.16 -14.91 -13.04
C GLY A 137 11.76 -15.57 -14.36
N ASP A 138 12.59 -16.49 -14.85
CA ASP A 138 12.37 -17.20 -16.11
C ASP A 138 11.34 -18.33 -16.00
N ALA A 139 11.23 -18.93 -14.81
CA ALA A 139 10.19 -19.90 -14.47
C ALA A 139 9.63 -19.59 -13.07
N ALA A 140 8.33 -19.77 -12.88
CA ALA A 140 7.69 -19.58 -11.59
C ALA A 140 6.43 -20.42 -11.48
N GLY A 141 6.25 -21.07 -10.33
CA GLY A 141 5.17 -22.02 -10.16
C GLY A 141 5.01 -22.49 -8.73
N THR A 142 4.23 -23.54 -8.55
CA THR A 142 4.12 -24.27 -7.29
C THR A 142 4.73 -25.65 -7.52
N ALA A 143 5.74 -26.02 -6.73
CA ALA A 143 6.43 -27.29 -6.89
C ALA A 143 5.43 -28.46 -6.77
N GLU A 144 5.60 -29.49 -7.58
CA GLU A 144 4.84 -30.74 -7.46
C GLU A 144 5.41 -31.60 -6.33
N SER A 145 6.75 -31.63 -6.22
CA SER A 145 7.49 -32.31 -5.16
C SER A 145 8.94 -31.81 -5.08
N ALA A 146 9.64 -32.16 -4.00
CA ALA A 146 11.07 -31.90 -3.86
C ALA A 146 11.75 -33.01 -3.04
N THR A 147 13.06 -33.13 -3.21
CA THR A 147 13.95 -33.85 -2.29
C THR A 147 14.92 -32.86 -1.66
N ALA A 148 15.84 -33.31 -0.80
CA ALA A 148 16.85 -32.42 -0.22
C ALA A 148 17.68 -31.64 -1.28
N THR A 149 17.84 -32.19 -2.49
CA THR A 149 18.69 -31.60 -3.55
C THR A 149 17.97 -31.49 -4.89
N SER A 150 16.64 -31.48 -4.90
CA SER A 150 15.89 -31.26 -6.14
C SER A 150 14.55 -30.58 -5.91
N LEU A 151 14.03 -29.93 -6.94
CA LEU A 151 12.68 -29.39 -7.01
C LEU A 151 12.08 -29.79 -8.36
N THR A 152 10.89 -30.39 -8.33
CA THR A 152 10.20 -30.93 -9.52
C THR A 152 8.92 -30.16 -9.81
N ASP A 153 8.77 -29.75 -11.06
CA ASP A 153 7.57 -29.15 -11.63
C ASP A 153 7.55 -29.49 -13.13
N THR A 154 6.69 -30.43 -13.51
CA THR A 154 6.77 -31.10 -14.82
C THR A 154 6.55 -30.13 -15.98
N GLY A 155 7.53 -30.01 -16.87
CA GLY A 155 7.48 -29.20 -18.08
C GLY A 155 7.75 -27.70 -17.89
N GLU A 156 7.96 -27.22 -16.67
CA GLU A 156 8.12 -25.79 -16.39
C GLU A 156 9.55 -25.27 -16.68
N PHE A 157 10.56 -26.14 -16.61
CA PHE A 157 11.96 -25.76 -16.76
C PHE A 157 12.47 -25.96 -18.19
N SER A 158 11.77 -25.40 -19.18
CA SER A 158 12.09 -25.61 -20.61
C SER A 158 13.47 -25.09 -21.07
N GLY A 159 14.17 -24.30 -20.26
CA GLY A 159 15.53 -23.78 -20.49
C GLY A 159 16.64 -24.51 -19.70
N ASP A 160 17.89 -24.03 -19.85
CA ASP A 160 19.02 -24.49 -19.03
C ASP A 160 19.20 -23.57 -17.82
N PHE A 161 18.82 -24.08 -16.65
CA PHE A 161 18.93 -23.35 -15.39
C PHE A 161 20.26 -23.62 -14.69
N SER A 162 21.16 -24.44 -15.26
CA SER A 162 22.49 -24.68 -14.67
C SER A 162 23.26 -23.36 -14.48
N GLY A 163 23.77 -23.13 -13.26
CA GLY A 163 24.45 -21.89 -12.90
C GLY A 163 23.53 -20.70 -12.65
N GLY A 164 22.22 -20.91 -12.67
CA GLY A 164 21.20 -19.97 -12.20
C GLY A 164 20.77 -20.21 -10.76
N TYR A 165 19.58 -19.75 -10.39
CA TYR A 165 19.08 -19.80 -9.01
C TYR A 165 17.60 -20.21 -8.95
N VAL A 166 17.20 -20.81 -7.83
CA VAL A 166 15.81 -21.02 -7.46
C VAL A 166 15.54 -20.54 -6.03
N ALA A 167 14.49 -19.75 -5.84
CA ALA A 167 14.05 -19.25 -4.55
C ALA A 167 12.64 -19.75 -4.23
N ILE A 168 12.41 -20.14 -2.97
CA ILE A 168 11.08 -20.48 -2.47
C ILE A 168 10.46 -19.23 -1.85
N VAL A 169 9.39 -18.76 -2.47
CA VAL A 169 8.73 -17.48 -2.17
C VAL A 169 7.39 -17.67 -1.45
N GLY A 170 6.93 -18.91 -1.27
CA GLY A 170 5.71 -19.24 -0.52
C GLY A 170 5.68 -20.70 -0.09
N GLY A 171 4.83 -21.02 0.88
CA GLY A 171 4.63 -22.40 1.37
C GLY A 171 5.80 -22.95 2.18
N THR A 172 5.92 -24.28 2.21
CA THR A 172 6.97 -25.00 2.94
C THR A 172 8.36 -24.63 2.41
N GLY A 173 9.28 -24.28 3.31
CA GLY A 173 10.63 -23.89 2.92
C GLY A 173 10.77 -22.49 2.33
N ALA A 174 9.73 -21.66 2.37
CA ALA A 174 9.80 -20.26 1.97
C ALA A 174 10.93 -19.51 2.70
N GLY A 175 11.63 -18.64 1.96
CA GLY A 175 12.78 -17.90 2.46
C GLY A 175 14.15 -18.44 2.05
N GLN A 176 14.17 -19.64 1.46
CA GLN A 176 15.40 -20.27 0.97
C GLN A 176 15.64 -19.95 -0.50
N MET A 177 16.90 -19.73 -0.88
CA MET A 177 17.37 -19.62 -2.27
C MET A 177 18.60 -20.49 -2.47
N ARG A 178 18.68 -21.18 -3.60
CA ARG A 178 19.73 -22.15 -3.91
C ARG A 178 20.29 -21.95 -5.31
N PRO A 179 21.61 -22.18 -5.50
CA PRO A 179 22.18 -22.29 -6.83
C PRO A 179 21.71 -23.58 -7.50
N VAL A 180 21.40 -23.51 -8.79
CA VAL A 180 21.00 -24.68 -9.57
C VAL A 180 22.24 -25.30 -10.20
N LEU A 181 22.49 -26.57 -9.89
CA LEU A 181 23.61 -27.34 -10.44
C LEU A 181 23.31 -27.78 -11.89
N SER A 182 22.12 -28.31 -12.13
CA SER A 182 21.66 -28.75 -13.46
C SER A 182 20.14 -28.80 -13.52
N SER A 183 19.56 -28.73 -14.72
CA SER A 183 18.12 -28.89 -14.93
C SER A 183 17.78 -29.91 -16.03
N THR A 184 16.59 -30.48 -15.92
CA THR A 184 15.83 -31.06 -17.05
C THR A 184 14.62 -30.16 -17.32
N SER A 185 13.73 -30.53 -18.24
CA SER A 185 12.44 -29.84 -18.41
C SER A 185 11.54 -29.88 -17.18
N ASP A 186 11.77 -30.83 -16.28
CA ASP A 186 10.84 -31.18 -15.20
C ASP A 186 11.44 -31.01 -13.81
N THR A 187 12.77 -30.91 -13.69
CA THR A 187 13.45 -30.95 -12.40
C THR A 187 14.68 -30.05 -12.37
N LEU A 188 14.77 -29.21 -11.34
CA LEU A 188 15.99 -28.54 -10.94
C LEU A 188 16.76 -29.41 -9.95
N THR A 189 18.05 -29.60 -10.17
CA THR A 189 18.98 -30.30 -9.27
C THR A 189 19.90 -29.28 -8.62
N LEU A 190 20.10 -29.41 -7.32
CA LEU A 190 20.95 -28.53 -6.50
C LEU A 190 22.25 -29.23 -6.10
N ASP A 191 23.27 -28.47 -5.73
CA ASP A 191 24.48 -29.05 -5.16
C ASP A 191 24.22 -29.55 -3.73
N ALA A 192 24.83 -30.68 -3.35
CA ALA A 192 24.61 -31.32 -2.05
C ALA A 192 25.04 -30.46 -0.84
N PRO A 193 26.12 -29.65 -0.89
CA PRO A 193 26.46 -28.71 0.18
C PRO A 193 25.40 -27.63 0.40
N ASP A 194 24.65 -27.28 -0.65
CA ASP A 194 23.58 -26.30 -0.64
C ASP A 194 22.20 -26.98 -0.68
N ALA A 195 22.07 -28.17 -0.08
CA ALA A 195 20.78 -28.83 0.04
C ALA A 195 19.75 -27.96 0.77
N TRP A 196 18.46 -28.17 0.50
CA TRP A 196 17.38 -27.51 1.23
C TRP A 196 17.49 -27.81 2.72
N THR A 197 17.47 -26.77 3.54
CA THR A 197 17.40 -26.89 5.01
C THR A 197 16.00 -27.34 5.41
N THR A 198 14.97 -26.78 4.77
CA THR A 198 13.60 -27.29 4.81
C THR A 198 13.19 -27.69 3.40
N THR A 199 13.02 -28.99 3.15
CA THR A 199 12.62 -29.51 1.84
C THR A 199 11.25 -28.94 1.43
N PRO A 200 11.14 -28.30 0.25
CA PRO A 200 9.86 -27.86 -0.32
C PRO A 200 8.90 -29.03 -0.54
N ASP A 201 7.63 -28.72 -0.75
CA ASP A 201 6.57 -29.68 -1.03
C ASP A 201 5.54 -29.12 -2.02
N GLY A 202 4.43 -29.85 -2.21
CA GLY A 202 3.31 -29.49 -3.08
C GLY A 202 2.61 -28.15 -2.79
N THR A 203 3.00 -27.45 -1.72
CA THR A 203 2.47 -26.13 -1.33
C THR A 203 3.46 -25.01 -1.60
N SER A 204 4.66 -25.35 -2.07
CA SER A 204 5.81 -24.43 -2.11
C SER A 204 5.83 -23.67 -3.43
N ALA A 205 5.61 -22.36 -3.35
CA ALA A 205 5.73 -21.48 -4.50
C ALA A 205 7.20 -21.11 -4.72
N TYR A 206 7.66 -21.14 -5.97
CA TYR A 206 9.04 -20.84 -6.32
C TYR A 206 9.15 -19.88 -7.50
N VAL A 207 10.34 -19.29 -7.63
CA VAL A 207 10.80 -18.56 -8.81
C VAL A 207 12.22 -19.01 -9.12
N ALA A 208 12.53 -19.23 -10.39
CA ALA A 208 13.83 -19.66 -10.86
C ALA A 208 14.30 -18.81 -12.04
N VAL A 209 15.63 -18.68 -12.17
CA VAL A 209 16.27 -17.94 -13.24
C VAL A 209 17.42 -18.73 -13.84
N MET A 210 17.67 -18.52 -15.13
CA MET A 210 18.81 -19.07 -15.85
C MET A 210 20.10 -18.32 -15.48
N SER A 211 21.25 -18.88 -15.89
CA SER A 211 22.54 -18.26 -15.57
C SER A 211 22.68 -16.89 -16.23
N GLY A 212 23.03 -15.88 -15.43
CA GLY A 212 23.20 -14.50 -15.88
C GLY A 212 21.96 -13.61 -15.70
N ASP A 213 20.81 -14.20 -15.37
CA ASP A 213 19.57 -13.49 -15.07
C ASP A 213 19.39 -13.30 -13.55
N ASP A 214 18.56 -12.32 -13.18
CA ASP A 214 18.29 -11.94 -11.80
C ASP A 214 16.84 -12.25 -11.43
N ILE A 215 16.61 -12.80 -10.23
CA ILE A 215 15.26 -12.81 -9.66
C ILE A 215 14.93 -11.37 -9.24
N VAL A 216 13.88 -10.81 -9.86
CA VAL A 216 13.41 -9.45 -9.61
C VAL A 216 12.21 -9.48 -8.67
N VAL A 217 12.31 -8.75 -7.57
CA VAL A 217 11.23 -8.51 -6.61
C VAL A 217 10.57 -7.20 -6.98
N ILE A 218 9.29 -7.25 -7.32
CA ILE A 218 8.47 -6.06 -7.57
C ILE A 218 7.84 -5.66 -6.24
N SER A 219 8.33 -4.59 -5.64
CA SER A 219 7.81 -4.06 -4.40
C SER A 219 7.09 -2.73 -4.62
N ARG A 220 6.11 -2.46 -3.77
CA ARG A 220 5.28 -1.26 -3.86
C ARG A 220 5.38 -0.47 -2.58
N GLU A 221 5.77 0.79 -2.74
CA GLU A 221 5.61 1.80 -1.72
C GLU A 221 4.30 2.53 -1.98
N ARG A 222 3.45 2.59 -0.96
CA ARG A 222 2.21 3.35 -1.02
C ARG A 222 2.31 4.41 0.04
N VAL A 223 1.77 5.58 -0.26
CA VAL A 223 1.52 6.58 0.78
C VAL A 223 0.35 6.07 1.62
N PHE A 224 0.65 5.19 2.56
CA PHE A 224 -0.23 4.99 3.71
C PHE A 224 0.02 6.20 4.59
N TRP A 225 -0.96 7.10 4.63
CA TRP A 225 -0.94 8.19 5.60
C TRP A 225 -1.15 7.56 6.97
N LEU A 226 -0.07 7.04 7.58
CA LEU A 226 0.00 6.53 8.96
C LEU A 226 -0.15 7.68 9.98
N GLU A 227 -0.97 8.65 9.61
CA GLU A 227 -1.25 9.93 10.23
C GLU A 227 -2.77 10.17 10.16
N GLU A 228 -3.59 9.11 10.21
CA GLU A 228 -5.05 9.23 10.21
C GLU A 228 -5.53 10.09 11.39
N SER A 229 -4.77 10.09 12.51
CA SER A 229 -4.99 10.99 13.64
C SER A 229 -4.72 12.47 13.29
N THR A 230 -3.64 12.76 12.56
CA THR A 230 -3.33 14.11 12.06
C THR A 230 -4.39 14.57 11.06
N ALA A 231 -4.80 13.70 10.14
CA ALA A 231 -5.88 13.97 9.20
C ALA A 231 -7.20 14.25 9.94
N THR A 232 -7.52 13.48 10.99
CA THR A 232 -8.70 13.69 11.84
C THR A 232 -8.63 15.04 12.57
N ALA A 233 -7.47 15.42 13.10
CA ALA A 233 -7.27 16.73 13.71
C ALA A 233 -7.46 17.86 12.68
N GLY A 234 -6.91 17.72 11.47
CA GLY A 234 -7.13 18.68 10.38
C GLY A 234 -8.61 18.81 10.01
N TRP A 235 -9.34 17.70 9.87
CA TRP A 235 -10.78 17.71 9.60
C TRP A 235 -11.59 18.30 10.75
N SER A 236 -11.15 18.14 12.00
CA SER A 236 -11.83 18.74 13.15
C SER A 236 -11.85 20.27 13.06
N LEU A 237 -10.80 20.90 12.51
CA LEU A 237 -10.76 22.35 12.31
C LEU A 237 -11.82 22.83 11.31
N PHE A 238 -12.11 22.03 10.28
CA PHE A 238 -13.16 22.36 9.31
C PHE A 238 -14.53 22.38 9.98
N GLN A 239 -14.75 21.52 10.98
CA GLN A 239 -16.04 21.44 11.65
C GLN A 239 -16.34 22.65 12.55
N ARG A 240 -15.35 23.53 12.73
CA ARG A 240 -15.37 24.70 13.61
C ARG A 240 -14.95 25.97 12.86
N ALA A 241 -14.90 25.90 11.54
CA ALA A 241 -14.30 26.95 10.72
C ALA A 241 -15.22 28.17 10.67
N GLU A 242 -14.65 29.34 10.90
CA GLU A 242 -15.34 30.64 10.78
C GLU A 242 -14.91 31.39 9.51
N SER A 243 -13.81 30.94 8.89
CA SER A 243 -13.22 31.55 7.72
C SER A 243 -12.48 30.54 6.83
N VAL A 244 -12.16 30.96 5.61
CA VAL A 244 -11.29 30.20 4.70
C VAL A 244 -9.86 30.04 5.24
N LEU A 245 -9.45 30.86 6.22
CA LEU A 245 -8.14 30.71 6.86
C LEU A 245 -8.11 29.48 7.77
N ASP A 246 -9.22 29.13 8.42
CA ASP A 246 -9.33 27.90 9.23
C ASP A 246 -9.30 26.65 8.33
N ILE A 247 -9.98 26.74 7.18
CA ILE A 247 -9.90 25.72 6.12
C ILE A 247 -8.45 25.56 5.66
N ARG A 248 -7.74 26.66 5.37
CA ARG A 248 -6.32 26.63 4.99
C ARG A 248 -5.44 26.02 6.08
N GLN A 249 -5.69 26.34 7.34
CA GLN A 249 -4.94 25.79 8.48
C GLN A 249 -5.16 24.27 8.58
N GLY A 250 -6.41 23.81 8.52
CA GLY A 250 -6.71 22.38 8.53
C GLY A 250 -6.11 21.66 7.32
N THR A 251 -6.21 22.22 6.11
CA THR A 251 -5.60 21.64 4.89
C THR A 251 -4.09 21.45 5.03
N ARG A 252 -3.38 22.37 5.70
CA ARG A 252 -1.94 22.24 5.94
C ARG A 252 -1.58 21.12 6.90
N MET A 253 -2.53 20.67 7.72
CA MET A 253 -2.35 19.53 8.61
C MET A 253 -2.70 18.21 7.92
N ILE A 254 -3.70 18.19 7.03
CA ILE A 254 -4.17 16.95 6.40
C ILE A 254 -3.15 16.48 5.36
N PRO A 255 -2.49 15.33 5.56
CA PRO A 255 -1.71 14.68 4.52
C PRO A 255 -2.71 14.16 3.47
N THR A 256 -2.78 14.83 2.32
CA THR A 256 -3.93 14.67 1.41
C THR A 256 -3.53 14.40 -0.03
N THR A 257 -4.41 13.70 -0.71
CA THR A 257 -4.42 13.49 -2.16
C THR A 257 -5.44 14.37 -2.86
N HIS A 258 -6.01 15.36 -2.16
CA HIS A 258 -7.11 16.19 -2.64
C HIS A 258 -6.75 17.67 -2.66
N ASN A 259 -7.29 18.37 -3.66
CA ASN A 259 -7.38 19.82 -3.63
C ASN A 259 -8.55 20.23 -2.73
N PHE A 260 -8.37 21.31 -1.98
CA PHE A 260 -9.41 21.92 -1.16
C PHE A 260 -9.75 23.31 -1.68
N TYR A 261 -11.04 23.60 -1.75
CA TYR A 261 -11.57 24.91 -2.11
C TYR A 261 -12.46 25.39 -0.98
N GLY A 262 -12.31 26.65 -0.58
CA GLY A 262 -13.14 27.28 0.45
C GLY A 262 -13.67 28.63 -0.03
N ALA A 263 -14.82 29.03 0.48
CA ALA A 263 -15.37 30.36 0.26
C ALA A 263 -16.09 30.85 1.53
N ASP A 264 -15.80 32.09 1.93
CA ASP A 264 -16.47 32.82 3.01
C ASP A 264 -16.79 34.25 2.55
N ASN A 265 -17.61 34.97 3.30
CA ASN A 265 -17.91 36.38 3.03
C ASN A 265 -17.04 37.35 3.85
N GLN A 266 -15.83 36.94 4.22
CA GLN A 266 -14.90 37.77 4.99
C GLN A 266 -14.10 38.69 4.06
N ALA A 267 -13.51 39.76 4.62
CA ALA A 267 -12.62 40.63 3.86
C ALA A 267 -11.36 39.87 3.39
N PHE A 268 -10.88 40.18 2.18
CA PHE A 268 -9.72 39.51 1.62
C PHE A 268 -8.47 39.72 2.49
N ASN A 269 -7.92 38.63 3.01
CA ASN A 269 -6.68 38.65 3.81
C ASN A 269 -5.47 38.35 2.92
N THR A 270 -4.51 39.28 2.87
CA THR A 270 -3.31 39.23 1.99
C THR A 270 -2.13 38.44 2.59
N ILE A 271 -2.34 37.64 3.64
CA ILE A 271 -1.28 36.96 4.41
C ILE A 271 -1.16 35.48 4.02
#